data_AF-A0A2G6IHC1-F1
#
_entry.id   AF-A0A2G6IHC1-F1
#
_cell.length_a   1.000
_cell.length_b   1.000
_cell.length_c   1.000
_cell.angle_alpha   90.00
_cell.angle_beta   90.00
_cell.angle_gamma   90.00
#
_symmetry.space_group_name_H-M   'P 1'
#
loop_
_entity.id
_entity.type
_entity.pdbx_description
1 polymer ?
#
loop_
_entity_poly.entity_id
_entity_poly.type
_entity_poly.pdbx_seq_one_letter_code
_entity_poly.pdbx_strand_id
1 'polypeptide(L)'
;MTLPVLRTSRLVLRPLEAQDAAFITNELQNRAIWEWLSVIPQPYTHDDAMEFITQIAPGTAWLIEQDGAPQGVIGVSDELGYWLAQDAWGQGIITEAGDAAVDWWFSDPAHGDLPSSHFAANDRSRRALEKIGFIDTGPKRSFCRSDGRTDIPGREMLLTRTRWQDRRAFRLETDRLTLREMTDADAPAFARICGHPQVAPNLFAMTVGWSEEDAARLIAASRYRGRIPFRAAICKDGEMIGTCGVGGIGPRSSPSVMYAIHPDHAGQGYATEAMRAFVDELDRRFAPALLEADHFTDNPASGAVLHNLGFRRTGQGEGHSAARDGAHPVVLFERRTIHTDRLLLRPLRSSDTERMHSFMSDWNVARQTGSWPWPADRSFTANRCQTFEGEGDLWAICHDGDMVGTIGITRKDSEIPTIGYQMGAQWHGQGFVTEAARAAIAHAASHHRWSEIGATTWHDNPASDAVLRKLGFVQTGTSTAFATARGEDTTCRRYRLTIPSAP
;
A
#
# COMPACT_ATOMS: atom_id res chain seq x y z
N MET A 1 28.84 12.72 -19.66
CA MET A 1 27.50 12.41 -20.20
C MET A 1 26.51 13.37 -19.57
N THR A 2 25.55 13.89 -20.33
CA THR A 2 24.46 14.72 -19.78
C THR A 2 23.46 13.82 -19.07
N LEU A 3 23.18 14.08 -17.80
CA LEU A 3 22.11 13.41 -17.06
C LEU A 3 20.76 13.65 -17.75
N PRO A 4 19.91 12.62 -17.90
CA PRO A 4 18.57 12.81 -18.46
C PRO A 4 17.66 13.47 -17.43
N VAL A 5 16.54 14.03 -17.90
CA VAL A 5 15.42 14.39 -17.03
C VAL A 5 14.58 13.14 -16.78
N LEU A 6 14.39 12.75 -15.51
CA LEU A 6 13.54 11.63 -15.12
C LEU A 6 12.19 12.16 -14.62
N ARG A 7 11.11 11.43 -14.94
CA ARG A 7 9.74 11.79 -14.52
C ARG A 7 9.10 10.62 -13.79
N THR A 8 8.50 10.93 -12.64
CA THR A 8 7.73 9.98 -11.82
C THR A 8 6.26 10.43 -11.77
N SER A 9 5.46 9.86 -10.86
CA SER A 9 4.06 10.25 -10.71
C SER A 9 3.90 11.67 -10.16
N ARG A 10 4.77 12.09 -9.25
CA ARG A 10 4.72 13.43 -8.62
C ARG A 10 5.94 14.30 -8.90
N LEU A 11 7.06 13.71 -9.33
CA LEU A 11 8.36 14.38 -9.33
C LEU A 11 8.93 14.54 -10.74
N VAL A 12 9.71 15.61 -10.89
CA VAL A 12 10.64 15.81 -11.99
C VAL A 12 12.04 15.84 -11.39
N LEU A 13 12.91 14.95 -11.86
CA LEU A 13 14.32 14.94 -11.51
C LEU A 13 15.08 15.52 -12.71
N ARG A 14 15.60 16.74 -12.57
CA ARG A 14 16.35 17.42 -13.63
C ARG A 14 17.79 17.69 -13.22
N PRO A 15 18.75 17.76 -14.16
CA PRO A 15 20.10 18.22 -13.86
C PRO A 15 20.07 19.56 -13.11
N LEU A 16 21.02 19.75 -12.18
CA LEU A 16 21.16 21.02 -11.47
C LEU A 16 21.66 22.13 -12.41
N GLU A 17 21.16 23.34 -12.16
CA GLU A 17 21.51 24.56 -12.88
C GLU A 17 22.02 25.62 -11.89
N ALA A 18 22.77 26.61 -12.38
CA ALA A 18 23.36 27.65 -11.53
C ALA A 18 22.32 28.39 -10.65
N GLN A 19 21.08 28.53 -11.13
CA GLN A 19 19.98 29.16 -10.38
C GLN A 19 19.58 28.38 -9.12
N ASP A 20 19.87 27.08 -9.04
CA ASP A 20 19.52 26.24 -7.89
C ASP A 20 20.44 26.51 -6.69
N ALA A 21 21.55 27.21 -6.88
CA ALA A 21 22.52 27.53 -5.83
C ALA A 21 21.89 28.24 -4.63
N ALA A 22 20.95 29.16 -4.88
CA ALA A 22 20.25 29.89 -3.82
C ALA A 22 19.43 28.94 -2.92
N PHE A 23 18.70 27.98 -3.54
CA PHE A 23 17.94 26.97 -2.80
C PHE A 23 18.85 26.07 -1.97
N ILE A 24 19.91 25.52 -2.57
CA ILE A 24 20.86 24.63 -1.89
C ILE A 24 21.53 25.34 -0.72
N THR A 25 21.96 26.59 -0.93
CA THR A 25 22.60 27.40 0.11
C THR A 25 21.66 27.63 1.30
N ASN A 26 20.40 27.95 1.05
CA ASN A 26 19.42 28.19 2.11
C ASN A 26 19.15 26.92 2.92
N GLU A 27 18.88 25.80 2.25
CA GLU A 27 18.54 24.54 2.93
C GLU A 27 19.73 23.97 3.69
N LEU A 28 20.95 24.04 3.16
CA LEU A 28 22.14 23.48 3.83
C LEU A 28 22.68 24.34 4.99
N GLN A 29 22.06 25.49 5.28
CA GLN A 29 22.23 26.16 6.57
C GLN A 29 21.34 25.57 7.68
N ASN A 30 20.29 24.85 7.32
CA ASN A 30 19.40 24.22 8.29
C ASN A 30 20.09 23.04 8.99
N ARG A 31 20.33 23.19 10.30
CA ARG A 31 20.96 22.16 11.13
C ARG A 31 20.26 20.82 11.09
N ALA A 32 18.93 20.80 10.99
CA ALA A 32 18.19 19.55 10.89
C ALA A 32 18.61 18.74 9.65
N ILE A 33 19.07 19.40 8.58
CA ILE A 33 19.50 18.74 7.34
C ILE A 33 20.98 18.36 7.43
N TRP A 34 21.88 19.32 7.64
CA TRP A 34 23.32 19.08 7.51
C TRP A 34 23.89 18.17 8.60
N GLU A 35 23.22 18.01 9.75
CA GLU A 35 23.68 17.12 10.83
C GLU A 35 23.71 15.64 10.42
N TRP A 36 23.04 15.31 9.30
CA TRP A 36 22.97 13.98 8.71
C TRP A 36 23.85 13.81 7.46
N LEU A 37 24.60 14.84 7.06
CA LEU A 37 25.41 14.86 5.86
C LEU A 37 26.90 14.85 6.20
N SER A 38 27.66 13.97 5.54
CA SER A 38 29.04 13.66 5.91
C SER A 38 30.07 14.72 5.49
N VAL A 39 29.84 15.44 4.40
CA VAL A 39 30.88 16.25 3.73
C VAL A 39 30.56 17.75 3.60
N ILE A 40 29.49 18.21 4.23
CA ILE A 40 28.98 19.58 4.06
C ILE A 40 29.79 20.55 4.95
N PRO A 41 30.44 21.60 4.40
CA PRO A 41 31.09 22.65 5.21
C PRO A 41 30.05 23.49 5.97
N GLN A 42 30.46 24.09 7.09
CA GLN A 42 29.64 25.05 7.84
C GLN A 42 30.45 26.32 8.16
N PRO A 43 29.87 27.52 7.95
CA PRO A 43 28.59 27.76 7.27
C PRO A 43 28.65 27.35 5.78
N TYR A 44 27.55 26.83 5.24
CA TYR A 44 27.46 26.50 3.82
C TYR A 44 27.14 27.77 3.01
N THR A 45 27.99 28.10 2.05
CA THR A 45 27.94 29.36 1.29
C THR A 45 27.39 29.16 -0.12
N HIS A 46 27.05 30.28 -0.77
CA HIS A 46 26.67 30.27 -2.18
C HIS A 46 27.80 29.76 -3.09
N ASP A 47 29.05 30.06 -2.74
CA ASP A 47 30.21 29.58 -3.49
C ASP A 47 30.36 28.06 -3.36
N ASP A 48 30.11 27.49 -2.17
CA ASP A 48 30.06 26.03 -1.98
C ASP A 48 28.97 25.38 -2.83
N ALA A 49 27.78 26.02 -2.92
CA ALA A 49 26.68 25.54 -3.76
C ALA A 49 27.05 25.59 -5.26
N MET A 50 27.67 26.68 -5.71
CA MET A 50 28.11 26.84 -7.09
C MET A 50 29.21 25.84 -7.46
N GLU A 51 30.17 25.60 -6.56
CA GLU A 51 31.21 24.59 -6.74
C GLU A 51 30.59 23.19 -6.88
N PHE A 52 29.66 22.83 -5.99
CA PHE A 52 28.93 21.57 -6.09
C PHE A 52 28.21 21.43 -7.44
N ILE A 53 27.44 22.43 -7.86
CA ILE A 53 26.66 22.39 -9.11
C ILE A 53 27.56 22.30 -10.35
N THR A 54 28.70 23.00 -10.35
CA THR A 54 29.55 23.12 -11.56
C THR A 54 30.65 22.08 -11.65
N GLN A 55 31.09 21.50 -10.53
CA GLN A 55 32.24 20.58 -10.51
C GLN A 55 31.88 19.16 -10.08
N ILE A 56 30.90 18.98 -9.19
CA ILE A 56 30.59 17.67 -8.59
C ILE A 56 29.33 17.06 -9.19
N ALA A 57 28.24 17.83 -9.24
CA ALA A 57 26.92 17.42 -9.72
C ALA A 57 26.82 17.08 -11.22
N PRO A 58 27.62 17.66 -12.15
CA PRO A 58 27.44 17.38 -13.57
C PRO A 58 27.61 15.89 -13.89
N GLY A 59 26.55 15.28 -14.43
CA GLY A 59 26.56 13.85 -14.74
C GLY A 59 26.26 12.92 -13.56
N THR A 60 26.14 13.44 -12.33
CA THR A 60 25.98 12.64 -11.10
C THR A 60 24.75 13.00 -10.25
N ALA A 61 24.18 14.22 -10.32
CA ALA A 61 23.07 14.62 -9.47
C ALA A 61 21.89 15.30 -10.20
N TRP A 62 20.70 15.10 -9.64
CA TRP A 62 19.46 15.78 -10.02
C TRP A 62 18.94 16.65 -8.88
N LEU A 63 18.35 17.78 -9.25
CA LEU A 63 17.38 18.47 -8.40
C LEU A 63 16.07 17.69 -8.44
N ILE A 64 15.46 17.50 -7.26
CA ILE A 64 14.13 16.92 -7.13
C ILE A 64 13.12 18.06 -7.11
N GLU A 65 12.21 18.10 -8.08
CA GLU A 65 11.12 19.07 -8.14
C GLU A 65 9.77 18.37 -7.94
N GLN A 66 8.91 19.01 -7.15
CA GLN A 66 7.50 18.64 -7.00
C GLN A 66 6.66 19.89 -7.25
N ASP A 67 5.66 19.79 -8.13
CA ASP A 67 4.79 20.91 -8.51
C ASP A 67 5.56 22.17 -8.97
N GLY A 68 6.73 21.98 -9.59
CA GLY A 68 7.61 23.04 -10.07
C GLY A 68 8.49 23.70 -8.99
N ALA A 69 8.42 23.24 -7.74
CA ALA A 69 9.23 23.74 -6.63
C ALA A 69 10.35 22.75 -6.24
N PRO A 70 11.58 23.23 -5.97
CA PRO A 70 12.69 22.38 -5.53
C PRO A 70 12.45 21.81 -4.14
N GLN A 71 12.68 20.51 -3.97
CA GLN A 71 12.47 19.77 -2.73
C GLN A 71 13.77 19.22 -2.13
N GLY A 72 14.82 19.09 -2.95
CA GLY A 72 16.11 18.58 -2.51
C GLY A 72 16.96 18.08 -3.68
N VAL A 73 17.99 17.31 -3.37
CA VAL A 73 18.95 16.80 -4.35
C VAL A 73 19.17 15.30 -4.13
N ILE A 74 19.26 14.56 -5.23
CA ILE A 74 19.64 13.15 -5.25
C ILE A 74 20.72 12.93 -6.29
N GLY A 75 21.71 12.11 -5.97
CA GLY A 75 22.80 11.82 -6.88
C GLY A 75 23.22 10.35 -6.85
N VAL A 76 23.73 9.91 -7.99
CA VAL A 76 24.33 8.60 -8.21
C VAL A 76 25.64 8.80 -8.97
N SER A 77 26.75 8.44 -8.34
CA SER A 77 28.08 8.37 -8.96
C SER A 77 28.69 7.00 -8.72
N ASP A 78 29.22 6.80 -7.52
CA ASP A 78 29.81 5.60 -6.95
C ASP A 78 28.99 5.13 -5.75
N GLU A 79 28.22 6.03 -5.12
CA GLU A 79 27.17 5.72 -4.15
C GLU A 79 25.87 6.50 -4.45
N LEU A 80 24.75 6.04 -3.89
CA LEU A 80 23.51 6.81 -3.84
C LEU A 80 23.56 7.78 -2.66
N GLY A 81 23.47 9.08 -2.94
CA GLY A 81 23.41 10.15 -1.94
C GLY A 81 22.20 11.05 -2.14
N TYR A 82 21.62 11.57 -1.06
CA TYR A 82 20.48 12.48 -1.14
C TYR A 82 20.30 13.34 0.10
N TRP A 83 19.56 14.43 -0.08
CA TRP A 83 18.96 15.22 1.01
C TRP A 83 17.68 15.90 0.53
N LEU A 84 16.81 16.25 1.47
CA LEU A 84 15.58 17.02 1.22
C LEU A 84 15.51 18.22 2.15
N ALA A 85 14.87 19.28 1.67
CA ALA A 85 14.34 20.35 2.51
C ALA A 85 13.52 19.76 3.66
N GLN A 86 13.58 20.38 4.83
CA GLN A 86 13.00 19.80 6.05
C GLN A 86 11.49 19.57 5.92
N ASP A 87 10.78 20.47 5.26
CA ASP A 87 9.32 20.39 5.08
C ASP A 87 8.89 19.27 4.13
N ALA A 88 9.81 18.78 3.28
CA ALA A 88 9.58 17.68 2.36
C ALA A 88 9.74 16.29 3.01
N TRP A 89 10.11 16.21 4.29
CA TRP A 89 10.33 14.94 4.99
C TRP A 89 9.05 14.17 5.28
N GLY A 90 9.15 12.84 5.27
CA GLY A 90 8.01 11.95 5.59
C GLY A 90 6.98 11.79 4.47
N GLN A 91 7.15 12.49 3.33
CA GLN A 91 6.19 12.49 2.21
C GLN A 91 6.49 11.45 1.11
N GLY A 92 7.46 10.56 1.35
CA GLY A 92 7.87 9.52 0.40
C GLY A 92 8.71 9.99 -0.80
N ILE A 93 9.09 11.27 -0.84
CA ILE A 93 9.81 11.89 -1.97
C ILE A 93 11.15 11.19 -2.27
N ILE A 94 12.01 10.93 -1.26
CA ILE A 94 13.28 10.21 -1.49
C ILE A 94 13.05 8.79 -1.99
N THR A 95 12.02 8.09 -1.51
CA THR A 95 11.76 6.73 -1.99
C THR A 95 11.37 6.73 -3.47
N GLU A 96 10.54 7.68 -3.90
CA GLU A 96 10.11 7.83 -5.29
C GLU A 96 11.26 8.31 -6.21
N ALA A 97 11.99 9.34 -5.79
CA ALA A 97 13.16 9.85 -6.51
C ALA A 97 14.30 8.82 -6.57
N GLY A 98 14.53 8.12 -5.46
CA GLY A 98 15.54 7.07 -5.33
C GLY A 98 15.25 5.88 -6.23
N ASP A 99 13.99 5.42 -6.30
CA ASP A 99 13.58 4.41 -7.28
C ASP A 99 13.89 4.91 -8.70
N ALA A 100 13.47 6.14 -9.04
CA ALA A 100 13.91 6.94 -10.19
C ALA A 100 15.39 6.76 -10.59
N ALA A 101 16.26 7.10 -9.64
CA ALA A 101 17.69 7.19 -9.86
C ALA A 101 18.36 5.81 -9.97
N VAL A 102 17.97 4.82 -9.16
CA VAL A 102 18.53 3.46 -9.26
C VAL A 102 18.09 2.76 -10.55
N ASP A 103 16.88 3.06 -11.01
CA ASP A 103 16.31 2.62 -12.28
C ASP A 103 17.16 3.09 -13.46
N TRP A 104 17.53 4.37 -13.46
CA TRP A 104 18.48 4.92 -14.41
C TRP A 104 19.87 4.29 -14.29
N TRP A 105 20.43 4.16 -13.09
CA TRP A 105 21.77 3.58 -12.87
C TRP A 105 21.89 2.19 -13.49
N PHE A 106 20.96 1.30 -13.16
CA PHE A 106 21.01 -0.08 -13.63
C PHE A 106 20.53 -0.27 -15.08
N SER A 107 19.97 0.77 -15.71
CA SER A 107 19.61 0.76 -17.14
C SER A 107 20.83 0.59 -18.05
N ASP A 108 22.01 1.03 -17.59
CA ASP A 108 23.28 0.68 -18.21
C ASP A 108 23.77 -0.66 -17.66
N PRO A 109 23.92 -1.71 -18.49
CA PRO A 109 24.43 -3.01 -18.04
C PRO A 109 25.89 -2.98 -17.57
N ALA A 110 26.66 -1.94 -17.89
CA ALA A 110 28.05 -1.80 -17.46
C ALA A 110 28.20 -1.42 -15.97
N HIS A 111 27.17 -0.83 -15.36
CA HIS A 111 27.22 -0.46 -13.96
C HIS A 111 27.13 -1.68 -13.02
N GLY A 112 27.93 -1.66 -11.95
CA GLY A 112 27.91 -2.67 -10.89
C GLY A 112 26.85 -2.41 -9.82
N ASP A 113 27.02 -3.08 -8.68
CA ASP A 113 26.21 -2.85 -7.48
C ASP A 113 26.35 -1.41 -7.00
N LEU A 114 25.28 -0.87 -6.41
CA LEU A 114 25.22 0.52 -5.96
C LEU A 114 25.27 0.59 -4.44
N PRO A 115 26.36 1.10 -3.83
CA PRO A 115 26.43 1.33 -2.40
C PRO A 115 25.71 2.63 -1.98
N SER A 116 25.45 2.75 -0.68
CA SER A 116 24.99 3.95 0.02
C SER A 116 25.32 3.82 1.51
N SER A 117 25.05 4.85 2.30
CA SER A 117 25.21 4.75 3.76
C SER A 117 24.33 5.73 4.50
N HIS A 118 24.12 5.47 5.80
CA HIS A 118 23.48 6.42 6.69
C HIS A 118 24.13 6.41 8.08
N PHE A 119 24.01 7.51 8.83
CA PHE A 119 24.36 7.51 10.25
C PHE A 119 23.41 6.60 11.03
N ALA A 120 23.91 5.88 12.03
CA ALA A 120 23.15 4.88 12.77
C ALA A 120 21.91 5.46 13.45
N ALA A 121 21.95 6.74 13.86
CA ALA A 121 20.81 7.45 14.43
C ALA A 121 19.79 7.97 13.39
N ASN A 122 20.12 7.91 12.09
CA ASN A 122 19.24 8.37 11.01
C ASN A 122 18.29 7.26 10.54
N ASP A 123 17.32 6.95 11.40
CA ASP A 123 16.28 5.97 11.11
C ASP A 123 15.43 6.30 9.87
N ARG A 124 15.30 7.59 9.51
CA ARG A 124 14.57 8.01 8.32
C ARG A 124 15.31 7.59 7.05
N SER A 125 16.62 7.82 7.00
CA SER A 125 17.45 7.41 5.86
C SER A 125 17.54 5.89 5.76
N ARG A 126 17.68 5.18 6.89
CA ARG A 126 17.61 3.71 6.94
C ARG A 126 16.35 3.18 6.26
N ARG A 127 15.17 3.67 6.70
CA ARG A 127 13.89 3.25 6.12
C ARG A 127 13.76 3.63 4.63
N ALA A 128 14.30 4.76 4.21
CA ALA A 128 14.27 5.15 2.80
C ALA A 128 15.10 4.20 1.93
N LEU A 129 16.33 3.87 2.34
CA LEU A 129 17.20 2.92 1.65
C LEU A 129 16.63 1.51 1.61
N GLU A 130 16.09 1.01 2.74
CA GLU A 130 15.39 -0.28 2.79
C GLU A 130 14.19 -0.32 1.84
N LYS A 131 13.42 0.77 1.76
CA LYS A 131 12.28 0.91 0.84
C LYS A 131 12.70 0.94 -0.62
N ILE A 132 13.83 1.58 -0.97
CA ILE A 132 14.38 1.56 -2.34
C ILE A 132 14.91 0.15 -2.68
N GLY A 133 15.43 -0.55 -1.68
CA GLY A 133 15.80 -1.97 -1.79
C GLY A 133 17.21 -2.30 -1.32
N PHE A 134 17.94 -1.35 -0.78
CA PHE A 134 19.28 -1.57 -0.23
C PHE A 134 19.21 -2.50 0.99
N ILE A 135 20.28 -3.25 1.21
CA ILE A 135 20.50 -4.03 2.43
C ILE A 135 21.65 -3.48 3.22
N ASP A 136 21.53 -3.61 4.52
CA ASP A 136 22.59 -3.32 5.46
C ASP A 136 23.70 -4.37 5.36
N THR A 137 24.90 -3.94 4.98
CA THR A 137 26.10 -4.80 4.84
C THR A 137 27.03 -4.74 6.05
N GLY A 138 26.73 -3.90 7.04
CA GLY A 138 27.51 -3.81 8.26
C GLY A 138 27.82 -2.39 8.72
N PRO A 139 28.60 -2.27 9.82
CA PRO A 139 28.97 -0.97 10.36
C PRO A 139 29.94 -0.23 9.43
N LYS A 140 29.69 1.06 9.22
CA LYS A 140 30.59 2.01 8.57
C LYS A 140 30.98 3.07 9.58
N ARG A 141 32.27 3.43 9.66
CA ARG A 141 32.70 4.60 10.43
C ARG A 141 32.67 5.79 9.49
N SER A 142 31.86 6.78 9.83
CA SER A 142 31.66 7.96 8.98
C SER A 142 32.21 9.22 9.64
N PHE A 143 32.54 10.20 8.81
CA PHE A 143 32.93 11.53 9.22
C PHE A 143 31.78 12.51 8.95
N CYS A 144 31.61 13.50 9.82
CA CYS A 144 30.68 14.62 9.63
C CYS A 144 31.48 15.92 9.64
N ARG A 145 31.78 16.43 8.44
CA ARG A 145 32.60 17.63 8.24
C ARG A 145 31.97 18.89 8.86
N SER A 146 30.65 18.94 8.93
CA SER A 146 29.87 20.13 9.33
C SER A 146 30.02 20.51 10.80
N ASP A 147 30.29 19.58 11.70
CA ASP A 147 30.53 19.87 13.13
C ASP A 147 31.83 19.25 13.68
N GLY A 148 32.70 18.79 12.79
CA GLY A 148 34.02 18.25 13.13
C GLY A 148 33.98 16.90 13.86
N ARG A 149 32.80 16.28 14.01
CA ARG A 149 32.69 14.94 14.60
C ARG A 149 33.36 13.93 13.69
N THR A 150 34.38 13.29 14.24
CA THR A 150 35.00 12.09 13.68
C THR A 150 34.35 10.86 14.30
N ASP A 151 34.38 9.74 13.58
CA ASP A 151 33.98 8.44 14.12
C ASP A 151 32.50 8.32 14.50
N ILE A 152 31.61 8.85 13.66
CA ILE A 152 30.17 8.67 13.85
C ILE A 152 29.79 7.25 13.43
N PRO A 153 29.10 6.48 14.28
CA PRO A 153 28.56 5.18 13.90
C PRO A 153 27.59 5.34 12.72
N GLY A 154 27.88 4.65 11.63
CA GLY A 154 27.04 4.54 10.45
C GLY A 154 26.83 3.09 10.05
N ARG A 155 25.99 2.89 9.04
CA ARG A 155 25.73 1.59 8.41
C ARG A 155 25.94 1.73 6.93
N GLU A 156 26.66 0.77 6.36
CA GLU A 156 26.82 0.63 4.92
C GLU A 156 25.62 -0.11 4.36
N MET A 157 25.15 0.35 3.21
CA MET A 157 23.98 -0.16 2.55
C MET A 157 24.37 -0.52 1.10
N LEU A 158 23.90 -1.64 0.58
CA LEU A 158 24.20 -2.09 -0.78
C LEU A 158 22.93 -2.50 -1.52
N LEU A 159 22.74 -2.00 -2.74
CA LEU A 159 21.76 -2.49 -3.69
C LEU A 159 22.49 -3.23 -4.80
N THR A 160 22.41 -4.57 -4.78
CA THR A 160 23.01 -5.39 -5.84
C THR A 160 22.16 -5.38 -7.11
N ARG A 161 22.77 -5.56 -8.29
CA ARG A 161 22.03 -5.69 -9.57
C ARG A 161 20.97 -6.80 -9.52
N THR A 162 21.30 -7.97 -8.98
CA THR A 162 20.34 -9.08 -8.83
C THR A 162 19.16 -8.67 -7.97
N ARG A 163 19.41 -8.05 -6.82
CA ARG A 163 18.33 -7.55 -5.94
C ARG A 163 17.47 -6.47 -6.59
N TRP A 164 18.07 -5.56 -7.36
CA TRP A 164 17.33 -4.60 -8.18
C TRP A 164 16.45 -5.33 -9.20
N GLN A 165 16.98 -6.32 -9.92
CA GLN A 165 16.22 -7.17 -10.85
C GLN A 165 15.09 -7.93 -10.15
N ASP A 166 15.34 -8.57 -9.01
CA ASP A 166 14.34 -9.35 -8.26
C ASP A 166 13.19 -8.48 -7.75
N ARG A 167 13.50 -7.27 -7.28
CA ARG A 167 12.47 -6.30 -6.88
C ARG A 167 11.64 -5.84 -8.07
N ARG A 168 12.18 -5.97 -9.29
CA ARG A 168 11.56 -5.60 -10.56
C ARG A 168 10.98 -6.79 -11.30
N ALA A 169 11.27 -8.02 -10.86
CA ALA A 169 10.59 -9.20 -11.30
C ALA A 169 9.23 -9.25 -10.58
N PHE A 170 8.15 -9.24 -11.36
CA PHE A 170 6.85 -9.60 -10.84
C PHE A 170 6.65 -11.10 -11.06
N ARG A 171 6.72 -11.88 -9.98
CA ARG A 171 6.35 -13.28 -9.97
C ARG A 171 5.71 -13.65 -8.64
N LEU A 172 4.53 -14.25 -8.69
CA LEU A 172 3.81 -14.81 -7.54
C LEU A 172 3.44 -16.25 -7.86
N GLU A 173 3.60 -17.12 -6.88
CA GLU A 173 3.08 -18.49 -6.94
C GLU A 173 1.85 -18.58 -6.04
N THR A 174 0.83 -19.26 -6.52
CA THR A 174 -0.34 -19.68 -5.75
C THR A 174 -0.43 -21.21 -5.77
N ASP A 175 -1.45 -21.77 -5.14
CA ASP A 175 -1.64 -23.23 -5.09
C ASP A 175 -1.68 -23.86 -6.49
N ARG A 176 -2.25 -23.14 -7.48
CA ARG A 176 -2.49 -23.67 -8.84
C ARG A 176 -1.96 -22.80 -9.96
N LEU A 177 -1.52 -21.57 -9.68
CA LEU A 177 -1.20 -20.58 -10.70
C LEU A 177 0.16 -19.94 -10.43
N THR A 178 0.78 -19.51 -11.52
CA THR A 178 1.88 -18.56 -11.48
C THR A 178 1.37 -17.24 -12.05
N LEU A 179 1.51 -16.14 -11.32
CA LEU A 179 1.35 -14.80 -11.88
C LEU A 179 2.74 -14.27 -12.21
N ARG A 180 2.97 -13.82 -13.44
CA ARG A 180 4.28 -13.32 -13.84
C ARG A 180 4.20 -12.14 -14.79
N GLU A 181 5.30 -11.41 -14.94
CA GLU A 181 5.45 -10.42 -16.01
C GLU A 181 5.13 -11.04 -17.38
N MET A 182 4.49 -10.25 -18.24
CA MET A 182 4.27 -10.58 -19.64
C MET A 182 5.52 -10.29 -20.45
N THR A 183 5.82 -11.18 -21.39
CA THR A 183 6.90 -11.07 -22.37
C THR A 183 6.30 -10.92 -23.77
N ASP A 184 7.12 -10.54 -24.75
CA ASP A 184 6.65 -10.40 -26.13
C ASP A 184 6.15 -11.74 -26.71
N ALA A 185 6.63 -12.87 -26.18
CA ALA A 185 6.16 -14.21 -26.53
C ALA A 185 4.72 -14.50 -26.07
N ASP A 186 4.17 -13.71 -25.16
CA ASP A 186 2.78 -13.86 -24.68
C ASP A 186 1.76 -13.17 -25.60
N ALA A 187 2.19 -12.35 -26.57
CA ALA A 187 1.29 -11.58 -27.42
C ALA A 187 0.22 -12.45 -28.12
N PRO A 188 0.53 -13.63 -28.69
CA PRO A 188 -0.49 -14.48 -29.29
C PRO A 188 -1.54 -14.98 -28.29
N ALA A 189 -1.11 -15.44 -27.11
CA ALA A 189 -2.02 -15.93 -26.08
C ALA A 189 -2.87 -14.77 -25.51
N PHE A 190 -2.26 -13.62 -25.28
CA PHE A 190 -2.94 -12.44 -24.76
C PHE A 190 -4.00 -11.91 -25.75
N ALA A 191 -3.67 -11.83 -27.04
CA ALA A 191 -4.60 -11.46 -28.11
C ALA A 191 -5.78 -12.44 -28.18
N ARG A 192 -5.50 -13.76 -28.17
CA ARG A 192 -6.53 -14.81 -28.17
C ARG A 192 -7.48 -14.68 -26.99
N ILE A 193 -6.98 -14.44 -25.79
CA ILE A 193 -7.79 -14.34 -24.56
C ILE A 193 -8.65 -13.07 -24.57
N CYS A 194 -8.02 -11.91 -24.74
CA CYS A 194 -8.72 -10.64 -24.61
C CYS A 194 -9.56 -10.27 -25.84
N GLY A 195 -9.25 -10.85 -27.00
CA GLY A 195 -10.05 -10.75 -28.22
C GLY A 195 -11.18 -11.78 -28.33
N HIS A 196 -11.30 -12.71 -27.39
CA HIS A 196 -12.33 -13.74 -27.43
C HIS A 196 -13.75 -13.13 -27.35
N PRO A 197 -14.76 -13.60 -28.13
CA PRO A 197 -16.11 -13.01 -28.17
C PRO A 197 -16.84 -12.95 -26.82
N GLN A 198 -16.52 -13.85 -25.89
CA GLN A 198 -17.09 -13.84 -24.53
C GLN A 198 -16.29 -12.98 -23.53
N VAL A 199 -15.08 -12.56 -23.88
CA VAL A 199 -14.17 -11.82 -23.00
C VAL A 199 -14.11 -10.35 -23.41
N ALA A 200 -13.88 -10.05 -24.69
CA ALA A 200 -13.69 -8.68 -25.19
C ALA A 200 -14.83 -7.72 -24.79
N PRO A 201 -16.13 -8.10 -24.87
CA PRO A 201 -17.22 -7.23 -24.42
C PRO A 201 -17.12 -6.85 -22.93
N ASN A 202 -16.43 -7.64 -22.11
CA ASN A 202 -16.24 -7.37 -20.70
C ASN A 202 -14.99 -6.53 -20.40
N LEU A 203 -14.27 -6.07 -21.43
CA LEU A 203 -13.05 -5.27 -21.33
C LEU A 203 -13.26 -3.89 -21.94
N PHE A 204 -12.51 -2.91 -21.43
CA PHE A 204 -12.63 -1.51 -21.89
C PHE A 204 -12.06 -1.32 -23.30
N ALA A 205 -10.80 -1.73 -23.52
CA ALA A 205 -10.04 -1.31 -24.70
C ALA A 205 -9.96 -2.35 -25.84
N MET A 206 -10.41 -3.58 -25.61
CA MET A 206 -10.18 -4.69 -26.53
C MET A 206 -11.42 -4.97 -27.39
N THR A 207 -11.20 -5.19 -28.69
CA THR A 207 -12.24 -5.57 -29.67
C THR A 207 -12.32 -7.09 -29.81
N VAL A 208 -13.42 -7.60 -30.38
CA VAL A 208 -13.46 -9.02 -30.79
C VAL A 208 -12.46 -9.24 -31.93
N GLY A 209 -11.62 -10.28 -31.81
CA GLY A 209 -10.54 -10.54 -32.77
C GLY A 209 -9.34 -9.59 -32.62
N TRP A 210 -9.11 -9.06 -31.41
CA TRP A 210 -7.99 -8.19 -31.09
C TRP A 210 -6.64 -8.75 -31.58
N SER A 211 -5.81 -7.89 -32.18
CA SER A 211 -4.62 -8.33 -32.93
C SER A 211 -3.42 -8.65 -32.03
N GLU A 212 -2.53 -9.54 -32.48
CA GLU A 212 -1.26 -9.84 -31.80
C GLU A 212 -0.34 -8.60 -31.74
N GLU A 213 -0.41 -7.71 -32.73
CA GLU A 213 0.36 -6.47 -32.74
C GLU A 213 -0.13 -5.50 -31.65
N ASP A 214 -1.44 -5.35 -31.47
CA ASP A 214 -2.00 -4.56 -30.37
C ASP A 214 -1.67 -5.16 -29.00
N ALA A 215 -1.73 -6.49 -28.89
CA ALA A 215 -1.35 -7.20 -27.69
C ALA A 215 0.12 -6.95 -27.32
N ALA A 216 1.04 -7.06 -28.28
CA ALA A 216 2.46 -6.77 -28.09
C ALA A 216 2.70 -5.31 -27.65
N ARG A 217 2.01 -4.34 -28.27
CA ARG A 217 2.08 -2.92 -27.86
C ARG A 217 1.62 -2.72 -26.42
N LEU A 218 0.51 -3.34 -26.02
CA LEU A 218 0.01 -3.21 -24.64
C LEU A 218 0.92 -3.92 -23.64
N ILE A 219 1.51 -5.08 -23.98
CA ILE A 219 2.50 -5.76 -23.14
C ILE A 219 3.68 -4.82 -22.85
N ALA A 220 4.28 -4.24 -23.90
CA ALA A 220 5.40 -3.31 -23.75
C ALA A 220 5.04 -2.08 -22.89
N ALA A 221 3.83 -1.53 -23.06
CA ALA A 221 3.37 -0.39 -22.28
C ALA A 221 3.12 -0.73 -20.80
N SER A 222 2.62 -1.95 -20.52
CA SER A 222 2.16 -2.37 -19.18
C SER A 222 3.14 -3.26 -18.40
N ARG A 223 4.40 -3.38 -18.87
CA ARG A 223 5.47 -4.08 -18.14
C ARG A 223 5.62 -3.54 -16.72
N TYR A 224 5.90 -4.46 -15.80
CA TYR A 224 6.16 -4.08 -14.42
C TYR A 224 7.51 -3.36 -14.33
N ARG A 225 7.48 -2.14 -13.76
CA ARG A 225 8.67 -1.28 -13.61
C ARG A 225 8.93 -0.91 -12.16
N GLY A 226 8.58 -1.79 -11.23
CA GLY A 226 8.66 -1.46 -9.80
C GLY A 226 7.52 -0.57 -9.30
N ARG A 227 6.58 -0.14 -10.16
CA ARG A 227 5.48 0.79 -9.84
C ARG A 227 4.18 0.43 -10.54
N ILE A 228 3.06 0.95 -10.03
CA ILE A 228 1.78 1.00 -10.76
C ILE A 228 1.81 2.11 -11.83
N PRO A 229 1.15 1.96 -12.99
CA PRO A 229 0.34 0.81 -13.42
C PRO A 229 1.19 -0.32 -14.02
N PHE A 230 0.67 -1.56 -13.96
CA PHE A 230 1.27 -2.71 -14.64
C PHE A 230 0.27 -3.85 -14.85
N ARG A 231 0.64 -4.81 -15.70
CA ARG A 231 -0.12 -6.02 -16.02
C ARG A 231 0.77 -7.27 -15.87
N ALA A 232 0.15 -8.37 -15.46
CA ALA A 232 0.76 -9.68 -15.33
C ALA A 232 -0.06 -10.74 -16.09
N ALA A 233 0.63 -11.75 -16.59
CA ALA A 233 0.04 -12.98 -17.08
C ALA A 233 -0.39 -13.85 -15.90
N ILE A 234 -1.54 -14.50 -16.03
CA ILE A 234 -1.99 -15.57 -15.15
C ILE A 234 -1.71 -16.87 -15.89
N CYS A 235 -0.81 -17.68 -15.34
CA CYS A 235 -0.36 -18.92 -15.95
C CYS A 235 -0.80 -20.14 -15.12
N LYS A 236 -1.16 -21.22 -15.81
CA LYS A 236 -1.39 -22.54 -15.23
C LYS A 236 -0.54 -23.54 -16.01
N ASP A 237 0.25 -24.35 -15.32
CA ASP A 237 1.17 -25.33 -15.93
C ASP A 237 2.09 -24.71 -17.01
N GLY A 238 2.48 -23.45 -16.82
CA GLY A 238 3.32 -22.68 -17.75
C GLY A 238 2.56 -21.99 -18.90
N GLU A 239 1.30 -22.34 -19.15
CA GLU A 239 0.47 -21.72 -20.18
C GLU A 239 -0.25 -20.48 -19.64
N MET A 240 -0.26 -19.37 -20.39
CA MET A 240 -1.08 -18.20 -20.06
C MET A 240 -2.57 -18.49 -20.28
N ILE A 241 -3.34 -18.49 -19.20
CA ILE A 241 -4.80 -18.71 -19.20
C ILE A 241 -5.61 -17.42 -19.00
N GLY A 242 -4.92 -16.33 -18.63
CA GLY A 242 -5.55 -15.05 -18.34
C GLY A 242 -4.56 -13.94 -18.05
N THR A 243 -5.09 -12.80 -17.63
CA THR A 243 -4.32 -11.62 -17.22
C THR A 243 -4.94 -10.97 -16.00
N CYS A 244 -4.10 -10.34 -15.17
CA CYS A 244 -4.50 -9.40 -14.14
C CYS A 244 -3.64 -8.14 -14.22
N GLY A 245 -4.12 -7.02 -13.68
CA GLY A 245 -3.36 -5.78 -13.67
C GLY A 245 -4.00 -4.70 -12.80
N VAL A 246 -3.29 -3.59 -12.68
CA VAL A 246 -3.75 -2.36 -12.05
C VAL A 246 -3.39 -1.15 -12.92
N GLY A 247 -4.34 -0.26 -13.15
CA GLY A 247 -4.15 0.97 -13.92
C GLY A 247 -5.32 1.94 -13.80
N GLY A 248 -5.12 3.19 -14.22
CA GLY A 248 -6.17 4.21 -14.18
C GLY A 248 -7.24 3.97 -15.24
N ILE A 249 -8.51 4.02 -14.84
CA ILE A 249 -9.65 4.02 -15.76
C ILE A 249 -10.17 5.46 -15.88
N GLY A 250 -9.95 6.09 -17.04
CA GLY A 250 -10.57 7.36 -17.38
C GLY A 250 -10.23 8.52 -16.42
N PRO A 251 -11.10 9.54 -16.27
CA PRO A 251 -10.81 10.78 -15.53
C PRO A 251 -10.68 10.59 -14.01
N ARG A 252 -10.80 9.37 -13.48
CA ARG A 252 -10.59 9.07 -12.06
C ARG A 252 -9.10 8.80 -11.84
N SER A 253 -8.48 9.58 -10.97
CA SER A 253 -7.05 9.48 -10.65
C SER A 253 -6.68 8.26 -9.79
N SER A 254 -7.65 7.46 -9.36
CA SER A 254 -7.44 6.30 -8.48
C SER A 254 -7.02 5.04 -9.26
N PRO A 255 -6.14 4.20 -8.71
CA PRO A 255 -5.77 2.94 -9.34
C PRO A 255 -6.96 1.98 -9.40
N SER A 256 -7.20 1.37 -10.57
CA SER A 256 -8.25 0.38 -10.74
C SER A 256 -7.71 -1.00 -11.14
N VAL A 257 -8.29 -2.05 -10.58
CA VAL A 257 -7.90 -3.43 -10.89
C VAL A 257 -8.66 -3.97 -12.11
N MET A 258 -7.97 -4.80 -12.90
CA MET A 258 -8.53 -5.42 -14.10
C MET A 258 -8.06 -6.85 -14.23
N TYR A 259 -8.89 -7.72 -14.79
CA TYR A 259 -8.55 -9.11 -15.06
C TYR A 259 -9.39 -9.72 -16.17
N ALA A 260 -8.88 -10.79 -16.76
CA ALA A 260 -9.58 -11.63 -17.72
C ALA A 260 -9.09 -13.07 -17.60
N ILE A 261 -9.99 -14.04 -17.76
CA ILE A 261 -9.67 -15.47 -17.83
C ILE A 261 -10.29 -16.00 -19.13
N HIS A 262 -9.56 -16.83 -19.86
CA HIS A 262 -10.10 -17.50 -21.04
C HIS A 262 -11.32 -18.35 -20.66
N PRO A 263 -12.39 -18.44 -21.48
CA PRO A 263 -13.60 -19.19 -21.13
C PRO A 263 -13.37 -20.66 -20.78
N ASP A 264 -12.41 -21.32 -21.43
CA ASP A 264 -12.03 -22.73 -21.12
C ASP A 264 -11.53 -22.93 -19.68
N HIS A 265 -11.14 -21.84 -19.01
CA HIS A 265 -10.67 -21.83 -17.63
C HIS A 265 -11.60 -21.06 -16.68
N ALA A 266 -12.73 -20.54 -17.18
CA ALA A 266 -13.72 -19.84 -16.36
C ALA A 266 -14.45 -20.82 -15.41
N GLY A 267 -15.05 -20.29 -14.34
CA GLY A 267 -15.84 -21.08 -13.38
C GLY A 267 -15.05 -21.98 -12.43
N GLN A 268 -13.72 -22.03 -12.53
CA GLN A 268 -12.84 -22.90 -11.71
C GLN A 268 -12.16 -22.17 -10.53
N GLY A 269 -12.53 -20.90 -10.29
CA GLY A 269 -12.01 -20.06 -9.22
C GLY A 269 -10.65 -19.39 -9.50
N TYR A 270 -10.06 -19.58 -10.68
CA TYR A 270 -8.74 -19.01 -11.01
C TYR A 270 -8.69 -17.47 -10.95
N ALA A 271 -9.75 -16.78 -11.37
CA ALA A 271 -9.81 -15.32 -11.26
C ALA A 271 -9.70 -14.86 -9.79
N THR A 272 -10.48 -15.48 -8.89
CA THR A 272 -10.45 -15.17 -7.45
C THR A 272 -9.09 -15.47 -6.84
N GLU A 273 -8.48 -16.61 -7.19
CA GLU A 273 -7.16 -17.01 -6.70
C GLU A 273 -6.07 -16.04 -7.16
N ALA A 274 -6.01 -15.77 -8.48
CA ALA A 274 -5.03 -14.86 -9.06
C ALA A 274 -5.18 -13.45 -8.51
N MET A 275 -6.40 -12.90 -8.51
CA MET A 275 -6.64 -11.55 -8.05
C MET A 275 -6.43 -11.39 -6.55
N ARG A 276 -6.60 -12.45 -5.74
CA ARG A 276 -6.25 -12.42 -4.32
C ARG A 276 -4.75 -12.22 -4.14
N ALA A 277 -3.95 -13.06 -4.79
CA ALA A 277 -2.49 -12.94 -4.74
C ALA A 277 -2.02 -11.58 -5.30
N PHE A 278 -2.63 -11.12 -6.39
CA PHE A 278 -2.31 -9.84 -6.99
C PHE A 278 -2.61 -8.66 -6.07
N VAL A 279 -3.82 -8.58 -5.48
CA VAL A 279 -4.21 -7.48 -4.58
C VAL A 279 -3.39 -7.49 -3.29
N ASP A 280 -3.08 -8.66 -2.73
CA ASP A 280 -2.18 -8.76 -1.57
C ASP A 280 -0.81 -8.21 -1.88
N GLU A 281 -0.30 -8.50 -3.07
CA GLU A 281 0.98 -7.97 -3.50
C GLU A 281 0.92 -6.46 -3.77
N LEU A 282 -0.20 -5.93 -4.24
CA LEU A 282 -0.40 -4.48 -4.34
C LEU A 282 -0.39 -3.81 -2.97
N ASP A 283 -1.09 -4.36 -1.98
CA ASP A 283 -1.08 -3.85 -0.61
C ASP A 283 0.34 -3.86 -0.03
N ARG A 284 1.07 -4.96 -0.23
CA ARG A 284 2.41 -5.14 0.30
C ARG A 284 3.44 -4.22 -0.37
N ARG A 285 3.40 -4.08 -1.69
CA ARG A 285 4.40 -3.29 -2.45
C ARG A 285 4.07 -1.81 -2.53
N PHE A 286 2.79 -1.45 -2.65
CA PHE A 286 2.38 -0.09 -3.02
C PHE A 286 1.47 0.58 -2.00
N ALA A 287 0.87 -0.17 -1.06
CA ALA A 287 0.02 0.39 -0.02
C ALA A 287 -1.07 1.37 -0.55
N PRO A 288 -1.83 1.00 -1.61
CA PRO A 288 -2.81 1.92 -2.17
C PRO A 288 -3.96 2.12 -1.18
N ALA A 289 -4.17 3.36 -0.75
CA ALA A 289 -5.27 3.72 0.18
C ALA A 289 -6.66 3.47 -0.42
N LEU A 290 -6.77 3.49 -1.75
CA LEU A 290 -7.99 3.24 -2.50
C LEU A 290 -7.65 2.44 -3.77
N LEU A 291 -8.38 1.36 -3.99
CA LEU A 291 -8.49 0.67 -5.27
C LEU A 291 -9.94 0.76 -5.76
N GLU A 292 -10.11 1.08 -7.03
CA GLU A 292 -11.43 1.05 -7.68
C GLU A 292 -11.57 -0.16 -8.59
N ALA A 293 -12.80 -0.55 -8.87
CA ALA A 293 -13.12 -1.50 -9.91
C ALA A 293 -14.54 -1.27 -10.38
N ASP A 294 -14.83 -1.78 -11.58
CA ASP A 294 -16.20 -1.93 -12.03
C ASP A 294 -16.36 -3.23 -12.82
N HIS A 295 -17.61 -3.57 -13.07
CA HIS A 295 -17.96 -4.61 -14.04
C HIS A 295 -19.30 -4.27 -14.67
N PHE A 296 -19.52 -4.69 -15.91
CA PHE A 296 -20.84 -4.62 -16.53
C PHE A 296 -21.85 -5.45 -15.76
N THR A 297 -23.08 -4.95 -15.61
CA THR A 297 -24.13 -5.61 -14.80
C THR A 297 -24.51 -7.00 -15.32
N ASP A 298 -24.31 -7.26 -16.61
CA ASP A 298 -24.51 -8.56 -17.27
C ASP A 298 -23.36 -9.56 -17.05
N ASN A 299 -22.31 -9.17 -16.31
CA ASN A 299 -21.19 -10.01 -15.90
C ASN A 299 -21.12 -10.16 -14.37
N PRO A 300 -22.08 -10.86 -13.73
CA PRO A 300 -22.12 -11.02 -12.27
C PRO A 300 -20.93 -11.83 -11.71
N ALA A 301 -20.28 -12.65 -12.53
CA ALA A 301 -19.11 -13.42 -12.11
C ALA A 301 -17.94 -12.52 -11.68
N SER A 302 -17.74 -11.40 -12.38
CA SER A 302 -16.69 -10.42 -12.02
C SER A 302 -17.05 -9.67 -10.73
N GLY A 303 -18.33 -9.35 -10.53
CA GLY A 303 -18.82 -8.81 -9.25
C GLY A 303 -18.54 -9.74 -8.08
N ALA A 304 -18.75 -11.05 -8.24
CA ALA A 304 -18.45 -12.04 -7.21
C ALA A 304 -16.95 -12.12 -6.87
N VAL A 305 -16.06 -11.98 -7.86
CA VAL A 305 -14.61 -11.90 -7.63
C VAL A 305 -14.28 -10.65 -6.80
N LEU A 306 -14.77 -9.46 -7.20
CA LEU A 306 -14.53 -8.21 -6.48
C LEU A 306 -15.02 -8.29 -5.03
N HIS A 307 -16.25 -8.77 -4.82
CA HIS A 307 -16.80 -8.98 -3.48
C HIS A 307 -15.90 -9.91 -2.65
N ASN A 308 -15.43 -11.04 -3.20
CA ASN A 308 -14.55 -11.98 -2.49
C ASN A 308 -13.16 -11.41 -2.14
N LEU A 309 -12.76 -10.29 -2.76
CA LEU A 309 -11.48 -9.61 -2.53
C LEU A 309 -11.59 -8.44 -1.54
N GLY A 310 -12.78 -8.22 -0.95
CA GLY A 310 -13.00 -7.13 -0.02
C GLY A 310 -13.39 -5.80 -0.68
N PHE A 311 -13.75 -5.80 -1.96
CA PHE A 311 -14.32 -4.61 -2.60
C PHE A 311 -15.79 -4.47 -2.23
N ARG A 312 -16.18 -3.27 -1.81
CA ARG A 312 -17.55 -2.90 -1.48
C ARG A 312 -18.19 -2.18 -2.67
N ARG A 313 -19.45 -2.50 -2.95
CA ARG A 313 -20.24 -1.79 -3.95
C ARG A 313 -20.50 -0.35 -3.50
N THR A 314 -20.21 0.63 -4.36
CA THR A 314 -20.43 2.05 -4.09
C THR A 314 -21.58 2.64 -4.89
N GLY A 315 -21.97 2.01 -6.01
CA GLY A 315 -23.06 2.52 -6.83
C GLY A 315 -23.20 1.81 -8.17
N GLN A 316 -23.80 2.52 -9.10
CA GLN A 316 -23.94 2.15 -10.51
C GLN A 316 -23.51 3.33 -11.38
N GLY A 317 -23.10 3.05 -12.61
CA GLY A 317 -22.76 4.06 -13.59
C GLY A 317 -22.84 3.51 -15.00
N GLU A 318 -22.23 4.22 -15.94
CA GLU A 318 -22.10 3.80 -17.33
C GLU A 318 -20.64 3.53 -17.67
N GLY A 319 -20.39 2.37 -18.28
CA GLY A 319 -19.08 1.95 -18.79
C GLY A 319 -19.13 1.78 -20.30
N HIS A 320 -17.95 1.83 -20.93
CA HIS A 320 -17.78 1.64 -22.37
C HIS A 320 -16.85 0.45 -22.62
N SER A 321 -17.11 -0.30 -23.69
CA SER A 321 -16.23 -1.34 -24.18
C SER A 321 -16.03 -1.13 -25.67
N ALA A 322 -14.80 -1.25 -26.16
CA ALA A 322 -14.49 -1.22 -27.59
C ALA A 322 -15.16 -2.37 -28.36
N ALA A 323 -15.66 -3.40 -27.67
CA ALA A 323 -16.39 -4.53 -28.24
C ALA A 323 -17.92 -4.45 -28.06
N ARG A 324 -18.46 -3.34 -27.55
CA ARG A 324 -19.91 -3.11 -27.40
C ARG A 324 -20.33 -1.82 -28.09
N ASP A 325 -21.60 -1.76 -28.49
CA ASP A 325 -22.19 -0.55 -29.06
C ASP A 325 -22.71 0.37 -27.95
N GLY A 326 -22.05 1.51 -27.76
CA GLY A 326 -22.47 2.55 -26.83
C GLY A 326 -22.15 2.26 -25.36
N ALA A 327 -22.79 3.04 -24.48
CA ALA A 327 -22.62 2.95 -23.04
C ALA A 327 -23.50 1.83 -22.45
N HIS A 328 -22.96 1.08 -21.49
CA HIS A 328 -23.67 0.01 -20.80
C HIS A 328 -23.61 0.18 -19.28
N PRO A 329 -24.64 -0.28 -18.54
CA PRO A 329 -24.66 -0.17 -17.09
C PRO A 329 -23.53 -0.99 -16.44
N VAL A 330 -22.82 -0.36 -15.51
CA VAL A 330 -21.78 -0.98 -14.67
C VAL A 330 -22.12 -0.86 -13.19
N VAL A 331 -21.60 -1.79 -12.39
CA VAL A 331 -21.59 -1.70 -10.93
C VAL A 331 -20.22 -1.19 -10.49
N LEU A 332 -20.21 -0.16 -9.66
CA LEU A 332 -18.99 0.47 -9.17
C LEU A 332 -18.59 -0.12 -7.81
N PHE A 333 -17.29 -0.37 -7.65
CA PHE A 333 -16.70 -0.97 -6.47
C PHE A 333 -15.49 -0.17 -5.99
N GLU A 334 -15.31 -0.14 -4.68
CA GLU A 334 -14.12 0.41 -4.04
C GLU A 334 -13.56 -0.54 -2.98
N ARG A 335 -12.26 -0.48 -2.78
CA ARG A 335 -11.56 -1.15 -1.69
C ARG A 335 -10.64 -0.14 -1.03
N ARG A 336 -10.89 0.15 0.24
CA ARG A 336 -10.13 1.14 1.02
C ARG A 336 -9.26 0.45 2.06
N THR A 337 -8.03 0.92 2.18
CA THR A 337 -7.10 0.49 3.22
C THR A 337 -6.60 1.69 4.01
N ILE A 338 -6.13 1.44 5.24
CA ILE A 338 -5.54 2.46 6.09
C ILE A 338 -4.17 1.98 6.52
N HIS A 339 -3.15 2.76 6.22
CA HIS A 339 -1.78 2.50 6.65
C HIS A 339 -1.46 3.37 7.86
N THR A 340 -0.84 2.76 8.86
CA THR A 340 -0.29 3.43 10.04
C THR A 340 1.22 3.20 10.09
N ASP A 341 1.87 3.62 11.19
CA ASP A 341 3.31 3.42 11.37
C ASP A 341 3.71 1.93 11.31
N ARG A 342 2.86 1.04 11.85
CA ARG A 342 3.17 -0.39 11.99
C ARG A 342 2.12 -1.33 11.40
N LEU A 343 0.94 -0.83 11.03
CA LEU A 343 -0.22 -1.64 10.69
C LEU A 343 -0.78 -1.29 9.31
N LEU A 344 -1.39 -2.30 8.71
CA LEU A 344 -2.30 -2.19 7.57
C LEU A 344 -3.70 -2.60 8.04
N LEU A 345 -4.66 -1.69 7.94
CA LEU A 345 -6.08 -2.01 8.07
C LEU A 345 -6.65 -2.22 6.67
N ARG A 346 -7.05 -3.45 6.37
CA ARG A 346 -7.64 -3.82 5.08
C ARG A 346 -8.97 -4.54 5.27
N PRO A 347 -9.87 -4.52 4.28
CA PRO A 347 -11.14 -5.22 4.41
C PRO A 347 -10.95 -6.71 4.73
N LEU A 348 -11.89 -7.26 5.50
CA LEU A 348 -11.97 -8.70 5.75
C LEU A 348 -12.30 -9.45 4.46
N ARG A 349 -11.84 -10.69 4.40
CA ARG A 349 -12.05 -11.60 3.26
C ARG A 349 -12.14 -13.04 3.72
N SER A 350 -12.70 -13.89 2.87
CA SER A 350 -12.97 -15.30 3.21
C SER A 350 -11.71 -16.09 3.62
N SER A 351 -10.55 -15.75 3.07
CA SER A 351 -9.27 -16.39 3.42
C SER A 351 -8.76 -16.05 4.83
N ASP A 352 -9.35 -15.07 5.52
CA ASP A 352 -8.99 -14.73 6.91
C ASP A 352 -9.57 -15.70 7.93
N THR A 353 -10.48 -16.57 7.51
CA THR A 353 -11.25 -17.48 8.37
C THR A 353 -10.37 -18.28 9.33
N GLU A 354 -9.33 -18.94 8.82
CA GLU A 354 -8.48 -19.81 9.67
C GLU A 354 -7.69 -19.02 10.70
N ARG A 355 -7.16 -17.86 10.28
CA ARG A 355 -6.38 -16.98 11.16
C ARG A 355 -7.29 -16.41 12.25
N MET A 356 -8.46 -15.90 11.89
CA MET A 356 -9.48 -15.47 12.85
C MET A 356 -9.91 -16.60 13.79
N HIS A 357 -10.14 -17.80 13.25
CA HIS A 357 -10.59 -18.96 14.03
C HIS A 357 -9.56 -19.35 15.08
N SER A 358 -8.27 -19.27 14.74
CA SER A 358 -7.18 -19.51 15.69
C SER A 358 -7.23 -18.55 16.89
N PHE A 359 -7.54 -17.27 16.67
CA PHE A 359 -7.65 -16.29 17.76
C PHE A 359 -8.88 -16.57 18.63
N MET A 360 -9.99 -16.87 17.99
CA MET A 360 -11.26 -17.11 18.68
C MET A 360 -11.32 -18.45 19.40
N SER A 361 -10.40 -19.36 19.08
CA SER A 361 -10.19 -20.62 19.81
C SER A 361 -9.41 -20.44 21.12
N ASP A 362 -8.87 -19.25 21.39
CA ASP A 362 -8.29 -18.90 22.70
C ASP A 362 -9.39 -18.34 23.63
N TRP A 363 -9.63 -19.02 24.75
CA TRP A 363 -10.59 -18.58 25.77
C TRP A 363 -10.34 -17.16 26.24
N ASN A 364 -9.07 -16.74 26.38
CA ASN A 364 -8.69 -15.40 26.85
C ASN A 364 -9.09 -14.29 25.86
N VAL A 365 -9.24 -14.63 24.58
CA VAL A 365 -9.76 -13.74 23.55
C VAL A 365 -11.28 -13.83 23.50
N ALA A 366 -11.83 -15.04 23.32
CA ALA A 366 -13.26 -15.25 23.08
C ALA A 366 -14.15 -14.70 24.21
N ARG A 367 -13.78 -14.94 25.48
CA ARG A 367 -14.50 -14.45 26.65
C ARG A 367 -14.59 -12.93 26.73
N GLN A 368 -13.71 -12.21 26.01
CA GLN A 368 -13.68 -10.76 26.00
C GLN A 368 -14.52 -10.15 24.88
N THR A 369 -15.21 -10.97 24.09
CA THR A 369 -16.09 -10.53 23.02
C THR A 369 -17.57 -10.66 23.39
N GLY A 370 -18.44 -9.91 22.70
CA GLY A 370 -19.88 -9.92 22.91
C GLY A 370 -20.58 -11.19 22.40
N SER A 371 -20.43 -11.45 21.11
CA SER A 371 -21.30 -12.35 20.34
C SER A 371 -20.64 -13.64 19.88
N TRP A 372 -19.35 -13.87 20.16
CA TRP A 372 -18.68 -15.08 19.72
C TRP A 372 -19.06 -16.28 20.61
N PRO A 373 -19.30 -17.46 20.03
CA PRO A 373 -19.60 -18.67 20.79
C PRO A 373 -18.35 -19.27 21.44
N TRP A 374 -18.58 -20.12 22.45
CA TRP A 374 -17.56 -20.99 23.01
C TRP A 374 -18.06 -22.44 23.11
N PRO A 375 -17.29 -23.44 22.62
CA PRO A 375 -16.08 -23.31 21.80
C PRO A 375 -16.32 -22.53 20.49
N ALA A 376 -15.25 -22.06 19.85
CA ALA A 376 -15.37 -21.32 18.60
C ALA A 376 -15.98 -22.20 17.50
N ASP A 377 -16.97 -21.68 16.79
CA ASP A 377 -17.55 -22.33 15.62
C ASP A 377 -16.89 -21.80 14.34
N ARG A 378 -16.38 -22.71 13.50
CA ARG A 378 -15.69 -22.34 12.27
C ARG A 378 -16.65 -21.72 11.26
N SER A 379 -17.90 -22.18 11.18
CA SER A 379 -18.89 -21.63 10.24
C SER A 379 -19.27 -20.19 10.62
N PHE A 380 -19.46 -19.93 11.92
CA PHE A 380 -19.64 -18.60 12.48
C PHE A 380 -18.43 -17.70 12.18
N THR A 381 -17.22 -18.24 12.31
CA THR A 381 -15.99 -17.52 11.99
C THR A 381 -15.93 -17.14 10.50
N ALA A 382 -16.25 -18.08 9.61
CA ALA A 382 -16.24 -17.87 8.17
C ALA A 382 -17.26 -16.81 7.73
N ASN A 383 -18.43 -16.75 8.39
CA ASN A 383 -19.43 -15.72 8.18
C ASN A 383 -18.91 -14.34 8.60
N ARG A 384 -18.15 -14.26 9.71
CA ARG A 384 -17.51 -13.02 10.16
C ARG A 384 -16.32 -12.58 9.30
N CYS A 385 -15.78 -13.45 8.46
CA CYS A 385 -14.68 -13.16 7.54
C CYS A 385 -15.19 -12.97 6.10
N GLN A 386 -16.32 -12.29 5.93
CA GLN A 386 -16.80 -11.85 4.62
C GLN A 386 -16.61 -10.34 4.47
N THR A 387 -16.72 -9.86 3.24
CA THR A 387 -16.80 -8.42 2.97
C THR A 387 -18.01 -7.85 3.70
N PHE A 388 -17.79 -6.76 4.43
CA PHE A 388 -18.85 -6.14 5.23
C PHE A 388 -19.78 -5.30 4.34
N GLU A 389 -21.09 -5.55 4.42
CA GLU A 389 -22.12 -4.88 3.60
C GLU A 389 -23.10 -4.01 4.42
N GLY A 390 -22.72 -3.58 5.62
CA GLY A 390 -23.57 -2.75 6.51
C GLY A 390 -23.20 -1.25 6.54
N GLU A 391 -23.84 -0.50 7.45
CA GLU A 391 -23.43 0.88 7.74
C GLU A 391 -22.14 0.87 8.57
N GLY A 392 -21.09 1.47 8.02
CA GLY A 392 -19.77 1.58 8.62
C GLY A 392 -18.73 0.67 7.97
N ASP A 393 -17.65 0.41 8.69
CA ASP A 393 -16.46 -0.24 8.14
C ASP A 393 -15.88 -1.27 9.11
N LEU A 394 -15.32 -2.34 8.55
CA LEU A 394 -14.72 -3.44 9.29
C LEU A 394 -13.45 -3.92 8.58
N TRP A 395 -12.35 -3.96 9.32
CA TRP A 395 -11.03 -4.28 8.82
C TRP A 395 -10.37 -5.43 9.58
N ALA A 396 -9.60 -6.22 8.85
CA ALA A 396 -8.49 -6.98 9.42
C ALA A 396 -7.35 -6.02 9.77
N ILE A 397 -6.80 -6.16 10.98
CA ILE A 397 -5.57 -5.51 11.40
C ILE A 397 -4.42 -6.42 10.96
N CYS A 398 -3.52 -5.92 10.13
CA CYS A 398 -2.35 -6.66 9.65
C CYS A 398 -1.06 -6.00 10.14
N HIS A 399 -0.10 -6.82 10.58
CA HIS A 399 1.24 -6.42 11.00
C HIS A 399 2.25 -7.34 10.30
N ASP A 400 3.25 -6.77 9.62
CA ASP A 400 4.24 -7.51 8.83
C ASP A 400 3.63 -8.50 7.82
N GLY A 401 2.51 -8.09 7.19
CA GLY A 401 1.76 -8.90 6.21
C GLY A 401 0.78 -9.91 6.82
N ASP A 402 0.85 -10.10 8.13
CA ASP A 402 0.08 -11.11 8.86
C ASP A 402 -1.13 -10.47 9.54
N MET A 403 -2.32 -11.08 9.41
CA MET A 403 -3.47 -10.63 10.19
C MET A 403 -3.25 -10.93 11.68
N VAL A 404 -3.46 -9.95 12.54
CA VAL A 404 -3.27 -10.04 14.00
C VAL A 404 -4.55 -9.81 14.79
N GLY A 405 -5.59 -9.24 14.15
CA GLY A 405 -6.87 -8.96 14.79
C GLY A 405 -7.86 -8.33 13.83
N THR A 406 -8.96 -7.80 14.37
CA THR A 406 -9.94 -7.03 13.62
C THR A 406 -10.37 -5.80 14.37
N ILE A 407 -10.77 -4.78 13.62
CA ILE A 407 -11.38 -3.57 14.15
C ILE A 407 -12.46 -3.07 13.20
N GLY A 408 -13.55 -2.55 13.74
CA GLY A 408 -14.59 -1.93 12.93
C GLY A 408 -15.35 -0.88 13.71
N ILE A 409 -15.93 0.07 12.99
CA ILE A 409 -16.91 1.03 13.49
C ILE A 409 -18.16 0.84 12.64
N THR A 410 -19.18 0.23 13.23
CA THR A 410 -20.39 -0.18 12.50
C THR A 410 -21.65 0.24 13.23
N ARG A 411 -22.70 0.60 12.49
CA ARG A 411 -24.04 0.76 13.01
C ARG A 411 -24.87 -0.44 12.59
N LYS A 412 -25.36 -1.20 13.56
CA LYS A 412 -26.22 -2.35 13.33
C LYS A 412 -27.58 -2.11 13.96
N ASP A 413 -27.68 -2.36 15.27
CA ASP A 413 -28.93 -2.29 16.05
C ASP A 413 -28.88 -1.15 17.09
N SER A 414 -27.95 -0.21 16.94
CA SER A 414 -27.65 0.86 17.90
C SER A 414 -27.99 2.24 17.34
N GLU A 415 -28.41 3.14 18.23
CA GLU A 415 -28.73 4.54 17.89
C GLU A 415 -27.52 5.29 17.32
N ILE A 416 -26.30 4.94 17.76
CA ILE A 416 -25.03 5.51 17.30
C ILE A 416 -24.11 4.38 16.80
N PRO A 417 -23.16 4.66 15.88
CA PRO A 417 -22.20 3.65 15.44
C PRO A 417 -21.31 3.22 16.61
N THR A 418 -20.86 1.97 16.62
CA THR A 418 -20.06 1.42 17.72
C THR A 418 -18.73 0.90 17.23
N ILE A 419 -17.65 1.21 17.97
CA ILE A 419 -16.32 0.63 17.73
C ILE A 419 -16.20 -0.71 18.44
N GLY A 420 -15.73 -1.72 17.71
CA GLY A 420 -15.42 -3.04 18.23
C GLY A 420 -14.10 -3.55 17.69
N TYR A 421 -13.33 -4.26 18.53
CA TYR A 421 -12.05 -4.82 18.14
C TYR A 421 -11.75 -6.12 18.90
N GLN A 422 -10.93 -6.97 18.30
CA GLN A 422 -10.31 -8.12 18.94
C GLN A 422 -8.91 -8.35 18.35
N MET A 423 -8.07 -9.06 19.09
CA MET A 423 -6.70 -9.39 18.68
C MET A 423 -6.26 -10.70 19.30
N GLY A 424 -5.43 -11.46 18.59
CA GLY A 424 -4.75 -12.63 19.14
C GLY A 424 -3.91 -12.27 20.37
N ALA A 425 -3.91 -13.15 21.37
CA ALA A 425 -3.31 -12.90 22.69
C ALA A 425 -1.82 -12.53 22.62
N GLN A 426 -1.07 -13.11 21.68
CA GLN A 426 0.37 -12.87 21.49
C GLN A 426 0.72 -11.42 21.07
N TRP A 427 -0.27 -10.64 20.60
CA TRP A 427 -0.06 -9.24 20.20
C TRP A 427 -0.63 -8.22 21.21
N HIS A 428 -1.14 -8.68 22.36
CA HIS A 428 -1.64 -7.80 23.42
C HIS A 428 -0.49 -6.98 24.05
N GLY A 429 -0.84 -5.83 24.62
CA GLY A 429 0.13 -4.98 25.36
C GLY A 429 1.09 -4.16 24.49
N GLN A 430 1.10 -4.35 23.16
CA GLN A 430 2.04 -3.68 22.23
C GLN A 430 1.49 -2.38 21.61
N GLY A 431 0.29 -1.96 22.01
CA GLY A 431 -0.36 -0.74 21.54
C GLY A 431 -1.06 -0.84 20.18
N PHE A 432 -1.08 -2.01 19.53
CA PHE A 432 -1.66 -2.17 18.19
C PHE A 432 -3.17 -1.85 18.11
N VAL A 433 -3.98 -2.22 19.11
CA VAL A 433 -5.41 -1.81 19.12
C VAL A 433 -5.52 -0.30 19.16
N THR A 434 -4.75 0.36 20.03
CA THR A 434 -4.84 1.82 20.18
C THR A 434 -4.45 2.53 18.90
N GLU A 435 -3.41 2.07 18.21
CA GLU A 435 -3.00 2.58 16.91
C GLU A 435 -4.08 2.35 15.84
N ALA A 436 -4.58 1.12 15.70
CA ALA A 436 -5.63 0.77 14.75
C ALA A 436 -6.93 1.55 15.00
N ALA A 437 -7.34 1.68 16.26
CA ALA A 437 -8.56 2.38 16.65
C ALA A 437 -8.48 3.87 16.40
N ARG A 438 -7.32 4.49 16.65
CA ARG A 438 -7.10 5.90 16.30
C ARG A 438 -7.26 6.12 14.79
N ALA A 439 -6.69 5.23 13.98
CA ALA A 439 -6.79 5.29 12.53
C ALA A 439 -8.23 5.06 12.04
N ALA A 440 -8.94 4.09 12.60
CA ALA A 440 -10.35 3.83 12.30
C ALA A 440 -11.26 5.02 12.67
N ILE A 441 -11.04 5.66 13.81
CA ILE A 441 -11.80 6.85 14.24
C ILE A 441 -11.53 8.03 13.29
N ALA A 442 -10.28 8.26 12.89
CA ALA A 442 -9.94 9.30 11.92
C ALA A 442 -10.58 9.03 10.54
N HIS A 443 -10.63 7.77 10.12
CA HIS A 443 -11.34 7.36 8.91
C HIS A 443 -12.85 7.63 9.04
N ALA A 444 -13.45 7.24 10.16
CA ALA A 444 -14.87 7.47 10.45
C ALA A 444 -15.23 8.96 10.36
N ALA A 445 -14.42 9.83 10.99
CA ALA A 445 -14.64 11.27 10.99
C ALA A 445 -14.49 11.93 9.60
N SER A 446 -13.73 11.32 8.69
CA SER A 446 -13.51 11.87 7.33
C SER A 446 -14.49 11.34 6.29
N HIS A 447 -15.05 10.15 6.50
CA HIS A 447 -15.87 9.46 5.49
C HIS A 447 -17.34 9.31 5.89
N HIS A 448 -17.67 9.52 7.17
CA HIS A 448 -19.03 9.41 7.67
C HIS A 448 -19.50 10.72 8.32
N ARG A 449 -20.80 11.00 8.21
CA ARG A 449 -21.44 12.15 8.85
C ARG A 449 -21.92 11.82 10.26
N TRP A 450 -21.05 11.21 11.05
CA TRP A 450 -21.34 10.84 12.43
C TRP A 450 -20.78 11.90 13.39
N SER A 451 -21.52 12.20 14.46
CA SER A 451 -21.09 13.12 15.52
C SER A 451 -20.57 12.40 16.77
N GLU A 452 -20.91 11.12 16.92
CA GLU A 452 -20.52 10.30 18.08
C GLU A 452 -20.23 8.86 17.68
N ILE A 453 -19.31 8.22 18.42
CA ILE A 453 -19.04 6.79 18.37
C ILE A 453 -19.24 6.20 19.78
N GLY A 454 -19.98 5.11 19.86
CA GLY A 454 -20.18 4.33 21.09
C GLY A 454 -19.15 3.21 21.24
N ALA A 455 -18.93 2.76 22.46
CA ALA A 455 -18.20 1.52 22.74
C ALA A 455 -18.71 0.86 24.02
N THR A 456 -18.55 -0.45 24.12
CA THR A 456 -18.79 -1.20 25.36
C THR A 456 -17.62 -2.11 25.68
N THR A 457 -17.33 -2.26 26.98
CA THR A 457 -16.35 -3.23 27.47
C THR A 457 -16.94 -4.00 28.64
N TRP A 458 -16.57 -5.26 28.80
CA TRP A 458 -16.85 -5.96 30.04
C TRP A 458 -16.17 -5.25 31.22
N HIS A 459 -16.83 -5.22 32.38
CA HIS A 459 -16.32 -4.56 33.57
C HIS A 459 -14.97 -5.12 34.07
N ASP A 460 -14.69 -6.39 33.74
CA ASP A 460 -13.49 -7.17 34.10
C ASP A 460 -12.43 -7.15 32.98
N ASN A 461 -12.57 -6.26 31.98
CA ASN A 461 -11.60 -6.05 30.92
C ASN A 461 -10.90 -4.68 31.07
N PRO A 462 -9.91 -4.56 31.98
CA PRO A 462 -9.18 -3.31 32.18
C PRO A 462 -8.34 -2.89 30.96
N ALA A 463 -7.94 -3.85 30.11
CA ALA A 463 -7.16 -3.56 28.92
C ALA A 463 -7.96 -2.75 27.89
N SER A 464 -9.19 -3.18 27.57
CA SER A 464 -10.06 -2.43 26.65
C SER A 464 -10.51 -1.09 27.24
N ASP A 465 -10.77 -1.01 28.56
CA ASP A 465 -11.05 0.26 29.25
C ASP A 465 -9.88 1.25 29.08
N ALA A 466 -8.64 0.79 29.29
CA ALA A 466 -7.45 1.61 29.09
C ALA A 466 -7.29 2.09 27.64
N VAL A 467 -7.61 1.24 26.65
CA VAL A 467 -7.58 1.63 25.22
C VAL A 467 -8.59 2.74 24.96
N LEU A 468 -9.85 2.59 25.38
CA LEU A 468 -10.90 3.59 25.16
C LEU A 468 -10.55 4.93 25.81
N ARG A 469 -10.07 4.92 27.06
CA ARG A 469 -9.64 6.15 27.76
C ARG A 469 -8.50 6.87 27.02
N LYS A 470 -7.50 6.13 26.53
CA LYS A 470 -6.39 6.70 25.73
C LYS A 470 -6.86 7.32 24.41
N LEU A 471 -7.98 6.86 23.88
CA LEU A 471 -8.60 7.37 22.66
C LEU A 471 -9.58 8.53 22.91
N GLY A 472 -9.75 8.95 24.18
CA GLY A 472 -10.62 10.07 24.56
C GLY A 472 -12.08 9.70 24.76
N PHE A 473 -12.43 8.40 24.77
CA PHE A 473 -13.78 7.99 25.11
C PHE A 473 -14.10 8.29 26.58
N VAL A 474 -15.29 8.84 26.82
CA VAL A 474 -15.81 9.13 28.15
C VAL A 474 -16.81 8.05 28.55
N GLN A 475 -16.66 7.49 29.76
CA GLN A 475 -17.62 6.53 30.29
C GLN A 475 -18.93 7.24 30.63
N THR A 476 -20.04 6.78 30.04
CA THR A 476 -21.37 7.39 30.20
C THR A 476 -22.29 6.58 31.11
N GLY A 477 -21.90 5.36 31.49
CA GLY A 477 -22.62 4.55 32.46
C GLY A 477 -22.25 3.08 32.40
N THR A 478 -23.10 2.25 33.00
CA THR A 478 -23.03 0.79 32.92
C THR A 478 -24.31 0.23 32.30
N SER A 479 -24.26 -1.02 31.87
CA SER A 479 -25.40 -1.82 31.40
C SER A 479 -25.12 -3.30 31.65
N THR A 480 -26.11 -4.16 31.43
CA THR A 480 -25.93 -5.62 31.42
C THR A 480 -26.15 -6.12 30.00
N ALA A 481 -25.31 -7.07 29.55
CA ALA A 481 -25.49 -7.75 28.28
C ALA A 481 -25.06 -9.21 28.40
N PHE A 482 -25.72 -10.09 27.65
CA PHE A 482 -25.37 -11.51 27.59
C PHE A 482 -24.05 -11.71 26.86
N ALA A 483 -23.07 -12.35 27.52
CA ALA A 483 -21.79 -12.69 26.92
C ALA A 483 -21.84 -14.11 26.35
N THR A 484 -21.98 -14.25 25.02
CA THR A 484 -22.23 -15.55 24.37
C THR A 484 -21.19 -16.61 24.74
N ALA A 485 -19.90 -16.27 24.75
CA ALA A 485 -18.83 -17.20 25.13
C ALA A 485 -18.90 -17.62 26.61
N ARG A 486 -19.38 -16.74 27.49
CA ARG A 486 -19.45 -16.99 28.94
C ARG A 486 -20.73 -17.71 29.35
N GLY A 487 -21.79 -17.60 28.54
CA GLY A 487 -23.09 -18.20 28.83
C GLY A 487 -23.87 -17.49 29.94
N GLU A 488 -23.54 -16.24 30.26
CA GLU A 488 -24.14 -15.48 31.36
C GLU A 488 -24.30 -13.98 31.03
N ASP A 489 -25.20 -13.33 31.74
CA ASP A 489 -25.34 -11.87 31.73
C ASP A 489 -24.17 -11.22 32.48
N THR A 490 -23.44 -10.33 31.80
CA THR A 490 -22.25 -9.67 32.34
C THR A 490 -22.42 -8.15 32.35
N THR A 491 -21.92 -7.50 33.41
CA THR A 491 -21.88 -6.04 33.49
C THR A 491 -20.90 -5.45 32.49
N CYS A 492 -21.37 -4.47 31.73
CA CYS A 492 -20.63 -3.70 30.75
C CYS A 492 -20.45 -2.25 31.22
N ARG A 493 -19.33 -1.62 30.84
CA ARG A 493 -19.17 -0.17 30.86
C ARG A 493 -19.50 0.37 29.47
N ARG A 494 -20.27 1.47 29.41
CA ARG A 494 -20.64 2.16 28.17
C ARG A 494 -19.81 3.42 28.03
N TYR A 495 -19.33 3.68 26.82
CA TYR A 495 -18.52 4.84 26.49
C TYR A 495 -19.05 5.55 25.27
N ARG A 496 -18.79 6.86 25.20
CA ARG A 496 -19.00 7.69 24.01
C ARG A 496 -17.76 8.52 23.71
N LEU A 497 -17.51 8.72 22.42
CA LEU A 497 -16.53 9.65 21.89
C LEU A 497 -17.27 10.60 20.95
N THR A 498 -17.18 11.90 21.20
CA THR A 498 -17.61 12.91 20.24
C THR A 498 -16.53 13.06 19.18
N ILE A 499 -16.92 12.99 17.91
CA ILE A 499 -16.03 13.22 16.78
C ILE A 499 -16.44 14.53 16.08
N PRO A 500 -15.49 15.33 15.57
CA PRO A 500 -15.84 16.49 14.77
C PRO A 500 -16.59 16.01 13.53
N SER A 501 -17.81 16.50 13.31
CA SER A 501 -18.50 16.26 12.05
C SER A 501 -17.62 16.79 10.92
N ALA A 502 -17.43 16.00 9.85
CA ALA A 502 -16.86 16.52 8.61
C ALA A 502 -17.68 17.75 8.16
N PRO A 503 -17.03 18.86 7.74
CA PRO A 503 -17.73 20.04 7.24
C PRO A 503 -18.62 19.76 6.03
#